data_AF-A0A5C8M973-F1
#
_entry.id   AF-A0A5C8M973-F1
#
_cell.length_a   1.000
_cell.length_b   1.000
_cell.length_c   1.000
_cell.angle_alpha   90.00
_cell.angle_beta   90.00
_cell.angle_gamma   90.00
#
_symmetry.space_group_name_H-M   'P 1'
#
loop_
_entity.id
_entity.type
_entity.pdbx_description
1 polymer ?
#
loop_
_entity_poly.entity_id
_entity_poly.type
_entity_poly.pdbx_seq_one_letter_code
_entity_poly.pdbx_strand_id
1 'polypeptide(L)' 'MYTVLVVDDEAIVCQGIKEFLESSDLNISQVLTAWNGYEALDYLRMESIDLVLTDIQMDEWD' A
#
# COMPACT_ATOMS: atom_id res chain seq x y z
N MET A 1 12.80 -3.11 -10.65
CA MET A 1 12.44 -3.31 -9.24
C MET A 1 11.04 -2.77 -9.08
N TYR A 2 10.21 -3.43 -8.27
CA TYR A 2 8.79 -3.13 -8.18
C TYR A 2 8.50 -2.13 -7.06
N THR A 3 7.57 -1.21 -7.31
CA THR A 3 6.98 -0.34 -6.29
C THR A 3 5.61 -0.88 -5.92
N VAL A 4 5.41 -1.18 -4.64
CA VAL A 4 4.15 -1.73 -4.12
C VAL A 4 3.44 -0.68 -3.27
N LEU A 5 2.14 -0.52 -3.45
CA LEU A 5 1.28 0.28 -2.59
C LEU A 5 0.38 -0.64 -1.76
N VAL A 6 0.43 -0.53 -0.43
CA VAL A 6 -0.47 -1.21 0.50
C VAL A 6 -1.54 -0.22 0.95
N VAL A 7 -2.81 -0.60 0.89
CA VAL A 7 -3.95 0.26 1.21
C VAL A 7 -4.86 -0.45 2.19
N ASP A 8 -4.94 0.07 3.41
CA ASP A 8 -5.74 -0.48 4.49
C ASP A 8 -5.97 0.61 5.54
N ASP A 9 -7.18 0.74 6.10
CA ASP A 9 -7.50 1.73 7.13
C ASP A 9 -6.95 1.35 8.52
N GLU A 10 -6.51 0.10 8.70
CA GLU A 10 -5.80 -0.35 9.89
C GLU A 10 -4.28 -0.17 9.74
N ALA A 11 -3.72 0.83 10.43
CA ALA A 11 -2.28 1.13 10.40
C ALA A 11 -1.38 -0.06 10.79
N ILE A 12 -1.85 -0.94 11.68
CA ILE A 12 -1.14 -2.16 12.07
C ILE A 12 -1.01 -3.14 10.90
N VAL A 13 -2.05 -3.27 10.08
CA VAL A 13 -2.06 -4.16 8.91
C VAL A 13 -1.11 -3.61 7.85
N CYS A 14 -1.20 -2.31 7.54
CA CYS A 14 -0.28 -1.62 6.65
C CYS A 14 1.19 -1.83 7.05
N GLN A 15 1.52 -1.60 8.33
CA GLN A 15 2.88 -1.73 8.83
C GLN A 15 3.38 -3.18 8.76
N GLY A 16 2.55 -4.15 9.15
CA GLY A 16 2.91 -5.57 9.10
C GLY A 16 3.17 -6.07 7.68
N ILE A 17 2.33 -5.70 6.71
CA ILE A 17 2.53 -6.06 5.31
C ILE A 17 3.77 -5.36 4.76
N LYS A 18 3.99 -4.09 5.09
CA LYS A 18 5.18 -3.34 4.68
C LYS A 18 6.46 -4.01 5.15
N GLU A 19 6.57 -4.31 6.44
CA GLU A 19 7.75 -4.98 7.01
C GLU A 19 7.97 -6.37 6.39
N PHE A 20 6.89 -7.11 6.14
CA PHE A 20 6.96 -8.41 5.47
C PHE A 20 7.50 -8.29 4.03
N LEU A 21 7.03 -7.32 3.25
CA LEU A 21 7.49 -7.10 1.88
C LEU A 21 8.93 -6.58 1.84
N GLU A 22 9.28 -5.64 2.71
CA GLU A 22 10.64 -5.07 2.81
C GLU A 22 11.69 -6.10 3.28
N SER A 23 11.29 -7.08 4.09
CA SER A 23 12.16 -8.17 4.55
C SER A 23 12.21 -9.38 3.61
N SER A 24 11.43 -9.38 2.54
CA SER A 24 11.39 -10.48 1.57
C SER A 24 12.55 -10.42 0.58
N ASP A 25 12.93 -11.56 -0.01
CA ASP A 25 13.89 -11.63 -1.12
C ASP A 25 13.26 -11.24 -2.49
N LEU A 26 12.11 -10.57 -2.48
CA LEU A 26 11.45 -10.10 -3.70
C LEU A 26 12.17 -8.88 -4.26
N ASN A 27 12.06 -8.67 -5.57
CA ASN A 27 12.69 -7.53 -6.24
C ASN A 27 11.91 -6.23 -6.07
N ILE A 28 11.57 -5.88 -4.83
CA ILE A 28 10.79 -4.70 -4.44
C ILE A 28 11.78 -3.59 -4.07
N SER A 29 11.64 -2.42 -4.70
CA SER A 29 12.47 -1.24 -4.38
C SER A 29 11.86 -0.36 -3.31
N GLN A 30 10.52 -0.34 -3.22
CA GLN A 30 9.81 0.58 -2.37
C GLN A 30 8.42 0.03 -2.04
N VAL A 31 8.04 0.19 -0.77
CA VAL A 31 6.68 -0.10 -0.29
C VAL A 31 6.08 1.19 0.28
N LEU A 32 5.00 1.64 -0.36
CA LEU A 32 4.18 2.76 0.06
C LEU A 32 2.95 2.26 0.81
N THR A 33 2.37 3.12 1.66
CA THR A 33 1.16 2.81 2.43
C THR A 33 0.16 3.94 2.29
N ALA A 34 -1.12 3.63 2.17
CA ALA A 34 -2.22 4.57 2.19
C ALA A 34 -3.34 4.07 3.11
N TRP A 35 -4.05 5.00 3.73
CA TRP A 35 -4.98 4.72 4.84
C TRP A 35 -6.46 4.83 4.42
N ASN A 36 -6.71 5.16 3.15
CA ASN A 36 -8.03 5.23 2.52
C ASN A 36 -7.88 5.27 0.99
N GLY A 37 -9.00 5.21 0.28
CA GLY A 37 -9.02 5.21 -1.18
C GLY A 37 -8.53 6.53 -1.78
N TYR A 38 -8.80 7.67 -1.15
CA TYR A 38 -8.37 8.98 -1.66
C TYR A 38 -6.84 9.14 -1.64
N GLU A 39 -6.19 8.79 -0.54
CA GLU A 39 -4.73 8.82 -0.43
C GLU A 39 -4.08 7.83 -1.42
N ALA A 40 -4.66 6.63 -1.55
CA ALA A 40 -4.19 5.65 -2.53
C ALA A 40 -4.29 6.17 -3.97
N LEU A 41 -5.39 6.85 -4.31
CA LEU A 41 -5.57 7.48 -5.62
C LEU A 41 -4.54 8.58 -5.88
N ASP A 42 -4.15 9.35 -4.87
CA ASP A 42 -3.11 10.37 -5.01
C ASP A 42 -1.75 9.74 -5.29
N TYR A 43 -1.37 8.67 -4.58
CA TYR A 43 -0.17 7.90 -4.91
C TYR A 43 -0.21 7.35 -6.34
N LEU A 44 -1.33 6.77 -6.77
CA LEU A 44 -1.48 6.22 -8.12
C LEU A 44 -1.38 7.28 -9.22
N ARG A 45 -1.64 8.55 -8.92
CA ARG A 45 -1.50 9.67 -9.86
C ARG A 45 -0.08 10.24 -9.89
N MET A 46 0.63 10.19 -8.76
CA MET A 46 1.93 10.84 -8.59
C MET A 46 3.11 9.88 -8.80
N GLU A 47 2.93 8.60 -8.51
CA GLU A 47 3.96 7.58 -8.51
C GLU A 47 3.66 6.48 -9.54
N SER A 48 4.72 5.80 -9.99
CA SER A 48 4.56 4.58 -10.80
C SER A 48 4.47 3.37 -9.87
N ILE A 49 3.24 2.90 -9.65
CA ILE A 49 2.94 1.72 -8.82
C ILE A 49 2.77 0.49 -9.71
N ASP A 50 3.49 -0.59 -9.41
CA ASP A 50 3.41 -1.85 -10.16
C ASP A 50 2.36 -2.81 -9.60
N LEU A 51 2.13 -2.75 -8.27
CA LEU A 51 1.18 -3.59 -7.56
C LEU A 51 0.49 -2.79 -6.45
N VAL A 52 -0.83 -2.93 -6.38
CA VAL A 52 -1.64 -2.43 -5.26
C VAL A 52 -2.15 -3.65 -4.49
N LEU A 53 -1.87 -3.67 -3.19
CA LEU A 53 -2.51 -4.57 -2.22
C LEU A 53 -3.50 -3.71 -1.44
N THR A 54 -4.79 -3.95 -1.63
CA THR A 54 -5.85 -3.14 -1.01
C THR A 54 -6.79 -4.05 -0.24
N ASP A 55 -7.30 -3.56 0.87
CA ASP A 55 -8.45 -4.19 1.50
C ASP A 55 -9.70 -4.07 0.60
N ILE A 56 -10.64 -5.00 0.78
CA ILE A 56 -11.88 -5.08 0.01
C ILE A 56 -12.88 -4.03 0.48
N GLN A 57 -12.92 -3.75 1.79
CA GLN A 57 -13.86 -2.80 2.39
C GLN A 57 -13.13 -1.97 3.45
N MET A 58 -12.66 -0.82 3.02
CA MET A 58 -12.24 0.22 3.95
C MET A 58 -13.49 0.99 4.39
N ASP A 59 -13.69 1.13 5.69
CA ASP A 59 -14.75 1.97 6.24
C ASP A 59 -14.34 3.44 6.05
N GLU A 60 -14.52 3.94 4.83
CA GLU A 60 -14.59 5.37 4.60
C GLU A 60 -15.84 5.84 5.34
N TRP A 61 -15.67 6.47 6.50
CA TRP A 61 -16.78 7.15 7.15
C TRP A 61 -17.41 8.09 6.11
N ASP A 62 -18.58 7.69 5.62
CA ASP A 62 -19.53 8.53 4.87
C ASP A 62 -19.94 9.74 5.73
#